data_AF-A0A351TBB6-F1
#
_entry.id   AF-A0A351TBB6-F1
#
_cell.length_a   1.000
_cell.length_b   1.000
_cell.length_c   1.000
_cell.angle_alpha   90.00
_cell.angle_beta   90.00
_cell.angle_gamma   90.00
#
_symmetry.space_group_name_H-M   'P 1'
#
loop_
_entity.id
_entity.type
_entity.pdbx_description
1 polymer ?
#
loop_
_entity_poly.entity_id
_entity_poly.type
_entity_poly.pdbx_seq_one_letter_code
_entity_poly.pdbx_strand_id
1 'polypeptide(L)' 'MTLLSGFYRSYKGEILFDKVNTRNWNMEAFAKNISVISQSPYIYNAYGDSSIRNNLTLGIDRNVSDEEMYELLETF' A
#
# COMPACT_ATOMS: atom_id res chain seq x y z
N MET A 1 -11.95 0.09 3.68
CA MET A 1 -10.60 0.53 4.08
C MET A 1 -10.43 2.04 4.23
N THR A 2 -11.20 2.89 3.54
CA THR A 2 -11.05 4.37 3.56
C THR A 2 -11.19 5.04 4.94
N LEU A 3 -12.00 4.47 5.83
CA LEU A 3 -12.18 5.00 7.19
C LEU A 3 -10.98 4.68 8.10
N LEU A 4 -10.54 3.42 8.13
CA LEU A 4 -9.43 2.97 8.98
C LEU A 4 -8.10 3.63 8.60
N SER A 5 -7.88 3.89 7.31
CA SER A 5 -6.66 4.52 6.81
C SER A 5 -6.63 6.04 6.98
N GLY A 6 -7.65 6.67 7.58
CA GLY A 6 -7.67 8.12 7.82
C GLY A 6 -8.00 8.99 6.58
N PHE A 7 -8.34 8.37 5.44
CA PHE A 7 -8.78 9.12 4.24
C PHE A 7 -10.18 9.73 4.42
N TYR A 8 -11.05 9.10 5.21
CA TYR A 8 -12.37 9.63 5.52
C TYR A 8 -12.43 10.16 6.95
N ARG A 9 -12.86 11.42 7.12
CA ARG A 9 -12.81 12.13 8.42
C ARG A 9 -14.17 12.41 9.04
N SER A 10 -15.23 12.33 8.24
CA SER A 10 -16.60 12.64 8.65
C SER A 10 -17.29 11.44 9.29
N TYR A 11 -16.95 11.15 10.54
CA TYR A 11 -17.56 10.06 11.32
C TYR A 11 -17.61 10.44 12.80
N LYS A 12 -18.52 9.81 13.57
CA LYS A 12 -18.59 9.97 15.02
C LYS A 12 -17.64 9.01 15.73
N GLY A 13 -17.10 9.44 16.87
CA GLY A 13 -16.12 8.67 17.65
C GLY A 13 -14.69 8.80 17.14
N GLU A 14 -13.84 7.91 17.63
CA GLU A 14 -12.40 7.91 17.37
C GLU A 14 -11.88 6.55 16.93
N ILE A 15 -10.84 6.57 16.10
CA ILE A 15 -10.05 5.41 15.72
C ILE A 15 -8.64 5.77 16.17
N LEU A 16 -8.06 4.92 17.01
CA LEU A 16 -6.77 5.15 17.63
C LEU A 16 -5.78 4.07 17.20
N PHE A 17 -4.55 4.49 16.94
CA PHE A 17 -3.39 3.61 16.79
C PHE A 17 -2.29 4.19 17.68
N ASP A 18 -1.76 3.39 18.60
CA ASP A 18 -0.82 3.85 19.62
C ASP A 18 -1.29 5.12 20.34
N LYS A 19 -2.60 5.18 20.65
CA LYS A 19 -3.28 6.32 21.29
C LYS A 19 -3.30 7.61 20.45
N VAL A 20 -2.86 7.57 19.19
CA VAL A 20 -2.96 8.68 18.24
C VAL A 20 -4.19 8.49 17.36
N ASN A 21 -5.02 9.53 17.25
CA ASN A 21 -6.19 9.50 16.38
C ASN A 21 -5.78 9.46 14.91
N THR A 22 -6.40 8.60 14.10
CA THR A 22 -6.07 8.45 12.67
C THR A 22 -6.29 9.73 11.87
N ARG A 23 -7.15 10.65 12.35
CA ARG A 23 -7.32 11.99 11.75
C ARG A 23 -6.06 12.86 11.90
N ASN A 24 -5.16 12.56 12.82
CA ASN A 24 -3.94 13.34 13.05
C ASN A 24 -2.72 12.77 12.33
N TRP A 25 -2.87 11.71 11.54
CA TRP A 25 -1.77 11.10 10.83
C TRP A 25 -1.25 11.99 9.69
N ASN A 26 0.07 11.95 9.50
CA ASN A 26 0.69 12.37 8.26
C ASN A 26 0.43 11.29 7.21
N MET A 27 -0.34 11.62 6.18
CA MET A 27 -0.79 10.66 5.18
C MET A 27 0.35 10.15 4.28
N GLU A 28 1.40 10.94 4.07
CA GLU A 28 2.58 10.52 3.32
C GLU A 28 3.38 9.48 4.10
N ALA A 29 3.62 9.74 5.39
CA ALA A 29 4.26 8.77 6.27
C ALA A 29 3.41 7.49 6.41
N PHE A 30 2.09 7.62 6.53
CA PHE A 30 1.19 6.48 6.56
C PHE A 30 1.32 5.61 5.29
N ALA A 31 1.25 6.22 4.10
CA ALA A 31 1.34 5.50 2.83
C ALA A 31 2.71 4.84 2.61
N LYS A 32 3.79 5.41 3.15
CA LYS A 32 5.13 4.81 3.12
C LYS A 32 5.29 3.59 4.03
N ASN A 33 4.46 3.46 5.06
CA ASN A 33 4.60 2.41 6.08
C ASN A 33 3.50 1.35 6.02
N ILE A 34 2.36 1.64 5.37
CA ILE A 34 1.21 0.73 5.33
C ILE A 34 0.76 0.54 3.89
N SER A 35 0.73 -0.72 3.46
CA SER A 35 0.14 -1.15 2.20
C SER A 35 -1.25 -1.75 2.43
N VAL A 36 -2.17 -1.53 1.48
CA VAL A 36 -3.53 -2.05 1.55
C VAL A 36 -3.78 -2.95 0.35
N ILE A 37 -4.12 -4.21 0.61
CA ILE A 37 -4.54 -5.17 -0.43
C ILE A 37 -6.08 -5.20 -0.46
N SER A 38 -6.66 -4.89 -1.60
CA SER A 38 -8.11 -4.96 -1.82
C SER A 38 -8.55 -6.37 -2.21
N GLN A 39 -9.79 -6.74 -1.86
CA GLN A 39 -10.39 -8.02 -2.29
C GLN A 39 -10.52 -8.12 -3.83
N SER A 40 -10.64 -6.97 -4.49
CA SER A 40 -10.50 -6.84 -5.95
C SER A 40 -9.20 -6.08 -6.21
N PRO A 41 -8.06 -6.77 -6.37
CA PRO A 41 -6.77 -6.12 -6.57
C PRO A 41 -6.76 -5.38 -7.90
N TYR A 42 -6.08 -4.23 -7.93
CA TYR A 42 -5.86 -3.49 -9.16
C TYR A 42 -4.60 -4.00 -9.84
N ILE A 43 -4.75 -4.59 -11.04
CA ILE A 43 -3.61 -4.99 -11.88
C ILE A 43 -3.34 -3.88 -12.87
N TYR A 44 -2.14 -3.30 -12.78
CA TYR A 44 -1.65 -2.35 -13.76
C TYR A 44 -1.37 -3.07 -15.08
N ASN A 45 -2.13 -2.70 -16.10
CA ASN A 45 -1.96 -3.15 -17.47
C ASN A 45 -1.83 -1.92 -18.38
N ALA A 46 -0.59 -1.56 -18.70
CA ALA A 46 -0.29 -0.55 -19.70
C ALA A 46 0.10 -1.23 -21.02
N TYR A 47 -0.42 -0.70 -22.14
CA TYR A 47 -0.09 -1.17 -23.47
C TYR A 47 1.44 -1.06 -23.70
N GLY A 48 2.10 -2.21 -23.88
CA GLY A 48 3.51 -2.30 -24.24
C GLY A 48 4.48 -2.68 -23.12
N ASP A 49 4.10 -2.56 -21.84
CA ASP A 49 4.95 -2.99 -20.71
C ASP A 49 4.09 -3.39 -19.49
N SER A 50 3.51 -4.59 -19.56
CA SER A 50 2.70 -5.18 -18.51
C SER A 50 3.36 -6.47 -18.02
N SER A 51 3.99 -6.40 -16.84
CA SER A 51 4.61 -7.55 -16.20
C SER A 51 4.17 -7.71 -14.74
N ILE A 52 4.33 -8.92 -14.21
CA ILE A 52 4.14 -9.20 -12.78
C ILE A 52 5.09 -8.33 -11.97
N ARG A 53 6.34 -8.15 -12.42
CA ARG A 53 7.33 -7.29 -11.79
C ARG A 53 6.81 -5.87 -11.63
N ASN A 54 6.28 -5.26 -12.70
CA ASN A 54 5.79 -3.88 -12.67
C ASN A 54 4.64 -3.70 -11.66
N ASN A 55 3.81 -4.72 -11.49
CA ASN A 55 2.74 -4.70 -10.50
C ASN A 55 3.28 -4.80 -9.07
N LEU A 56 4.30 -5.63 -8.84
CA LEU A 56 4.91 -5.83 -7.53
C LEU A 56 5.82 -4.67 -7.10
N THR A 57 6.45 -3.97 -8.05
CA THR A 57 7.31 -2.81 -7.78
C THR A 57 6.56 -1.48 -7.84
N LEU A 58 5.23 -1.49 -7.97
CA LEU A 58 4.43 -0.27 -8.06
C LEU A 58 4.56 0.55 -6.77
N GLY A 59 5.01 1.80 -6.89
CA GLY A 59 5.20 2.70 -5.72
C GLY A 59 6.49 2.45 -4.93
N ILE A 60 7.40 1.61 -5.45
CA ILE A 60 8.74 1.44 -4.88
C ILE A 60 9.71 2.38 -5.60
N ASP A 61 10.27 3.34 -4.87
CA ASP A 61 11.18 4.37 -5.42
C ASP A 61 12.66 3.91 -5.51
N ARG A 62 12.91 2.61 -5.35
CA ARG A 62 14.25 2.01 -5.43
C ARG A 62 14.29 0.89 -6.45
N ASN A 63 15.49 0.58 -6.93
CA ASN A 63 15.71 -0.62 -7.71
C ASN A 63 15.55 -1.86 -6.80
N VAL A 64 14.72 -2.79 -7.23
CA VAL A 64 14.56 -4.12 -6.63
C VAL A 64 15.41 -5.08 -7.47
N SER A 65 16.23 -5.91 -6.83
CA SER A 65 17.06 -6.90 -7.54
C SER A 65 16.24 -8.11 -7.95
N ASP A 66 16.77 -8.95 -8.83
CA ASP A 66 16.07 -10.18 -9.23
C ASP A 66 16.05 -11.20 -8.08
N GLU A 67 17.12 -11.28 -7.29
CA GLU A 67 17.19 -12.14 -6.11
C GLU A 67 16.09 -11.80 -5.10
N GLU A 68 15.91 -10.52 -4.77
CA GLU A 68 14.86 -10.07 -3.87
C GLU A 68 13.46 -10.40 -4.41
N MET A 69 13.26 -10.26 -5.72
CA MET A 69 12.00 -10.63 -6.37
C MET A 69 11.71 -12.12 -6.26
N TYR A 70 12.70 -12.98 -6.48
CA TYR A 70 12.53 -14.42 -6.39
C TYR A 70 12.30 -14.88 -4.94
N GLU A 71 13.04 -14.34 -3.97
CA GLU A 71 12.82 -14.63 -2.54
C GLU A 71 11.37 -14.29 -2.11
N LEU A 72 10.85 -13.14 -2.56
CA LEU A 72 9.47 -12.74 -2.28
C LEU A 72 8.45 -13.70 -2.90
N LEU A 73 8.69 -14.18 -4.12
CA LEU A 73 7.80 -15.11 -4.81
C LEU A 73 7.82 -16.52 -4.22
N GLU A 74 8.89 -16.93 -3.54
CA GLU A 74 8.97 -18.23 -2.85
C GLU A 74 8.34 -18.21 -1.46
N THR A 75 8.14 -17.03 -0.88
CA THR A 75 7.60 -16.86 0.48
C THR A 75 6.08 -17.07 0.54
N PHE A 76 5.38 -17.03 -0.60
CA PHE A 76 3.92 -17.14 -0.71
C PHE A 76 3.51 -18.21 -1.73
#